data_AF-A0A7I8XI51-F1
#
_entry.id   AF-A0A7I8XI51-F1
#
_cell.length_a   1.000
_cell.length_b   1.000
_cell.length_c   1.000
_cell.angle_alpha   90.00
_cell.angle_beta   90.00
_cell.angle_gamma   90.00
#
_symmetry.space_group_name_H-M   'P 1'
#
loop_
_entity.id
_entity.type
_entity.pdbx_description
1 polymer ?
#
loop_
_entity_poly.entity_id
_entity_poly.type
_entity_poly.pdbx_seq_one_letter_code
_entity_poly.pdbx_strand_id
1 'polypeptide(L)'
;MLQRLEFNKTGSYEAFPYLSKCMGELSFLRCDDRPYVFTKLDKSGGNWIVNNSNRKVLFEPDKLCMFPNGRLYHPAPFDDFGLVRSSIAEELFHRFEFDGDGKPFAFNWEDRQISLTNQLLAFSNN
;
A
#
# COMPACT_ATOMS: atom_id res chain seq x y z
N MET A 1 -2.17 17.38 -4.00
CA MET A 1 -2.02 15.93 -4.28
C MET A 1 -0.53 15.60 -4.26
N LEU A 2 -0.13 14.53 -3.55
CA LEU A 2 1.28 14.15 -3.43
C LEU A 2 1.77 13.47 -4.71
N GLN A 3 2.62 14.17 -5.47
CA GLN A 3 2.96 13.79 -6.85
C GLN A 3 4.34 13.17 -6.99
N ARG A 4 5.29 13.44 -6.07
CA ARG A 4 6.67 12.92 -6.10
C ARG A 4 7.20 12.77 -4.68
N LEU A 5 6.88 11.63 -4.06
CA LEU A 5 7.41 11.27 -2.75
C LEU A 5 8.91 10.97 -2.84
N GLU A 6 9.66 11.54 -1.91
CA GLU A 6 11.08 11.29 -1.72
C GLU A 6 11.40 11.29 -0.22
N PHE A 7 12.53 10.71 0.18
CA PHE A 7 13.06 10.88 1.52
C PHE A 7 13.57 12.32 1.71
N ASN A 8 13.31 12.91 2.87
CA ASN A 8 13.84 14.21 3.23
C ASN A 8 15.35 14.12 3.48
N LYS A 9 16.13 14.66 2.54
CA LYS A 9 17.60 14.76 2.63
C LYS A 9 18.08 16.22 2.65
N THR A 10 17.19 17.15 2.98
CA THR A 10 17.47 18.59 2.86
C THR A 10 18.20 19.19 4.06
N GLY A 11 18.21 18.50 5.21
CA GLY A 11 18.69 19.04 6.50
C GLY A 11 17.70 20.00 7.18
N SER A 12 16.61 20.37 6.50
CA SER A 12 15.52 21.17 7.06
C SER A 12 14.36 20.30 7.50
N TYR A 13 13.66 20.70 8.57
CA TYR A 13 12.47 20.01 9.08
C TYR A 13 12.71 18.51 9.32
N GLU A 14 13.78 18.15 10.03
CA GLU A 14 14.23 16.76 10.24
C GLU A 14 13.17 15.83 10.85
N ALA A 15 12.20 16.38 11.60
CA ALA A 15 11.05 15.64 12.12
C ALA A 15 10.09 15.10 11.04
N PHE A 16 10.29 15.50 9.78
CA PHE A 16 9.48 15.11 8.63
C PHE A 16 10.37 14.26 7.69
N PRO A 17 10.29 12.93 7.78
CA PRO A 17 11.19 12.02 7.05
C PRO A 17 10.95 11.98 5.55
N TYR A 18 9.82 12.50 5.07
CA TYR A 18 9.46 12.48 3.66
C TYR A 18 9.19 13.90 3.15
N LEU A 19 9.30 14.06 1.84
CA LEU A 19 8.87 15.27 1.14
C LEU A 19 8.11 14.92 -0.14
N SER A 20 7.29 15.86 -0.62
CA SER A 20 6.66 15.79 -1.93
C SER A 20 6.93 17.05 -2.73
N LYS A 21 7.41 16.89 -3.97
CA LYS A 21 7.70 18.00 -4.90
C LYS A 21 6.62 18.15 -5.97
N CYS A 22 5.89 19.27 -5.97
CA CYS A 22 4.88 19.58 -6.98
C CYS A 22 5.02 21.02 -7.47
N MET A 23 5.29 21.23 -8.77
CA MET A 23 5.25 22.56 -9.41
C MET A 23 5.88 23.72 -8.61
N GLY A 24 7.11 23.54 -8.11
CA GLY A 24 7.82 24.56 -7.34
C GLY A 24 7.49 24.59 -5.84
N GLU A 25 6.47 23.86 -5.40
CA GLU A 25 6.12 23.67 -4.00
C GLU A 25 6.78 22.42 -3.43
N LEU A 26 7.21 22.55 -2.16
CA LEU A 26 7.78 21.48 -1.36
C LEU A 26 6.90 21.27 -0.12
N SER A 27 6.31 20.09 0.01
CA SER A 27 5.59 19.69 1.22
C SER A 27 6.46 18.73 2.03
N PHE A 28 6.74 19.06 3.30
CA PHE A 28 7.36 18.15 4.26
C PHE A 28 6.28 17.30 4.91
N LEU A 29 6.51 15.99 5.02
CA LEU A 29 5.49 15.02 5.38
C LEU A 29 5.97 14.11 6.50
N ARG A 30 5.05 13.84 7.43
CA ARG A 30 5.11 12.78 8.43
C ARG A 30 3.77 12.06 8.39
N CYS A 31 3.80 10.74 8.51
CA CYS A 31 2.63 9.88 8.51
C CYS A 31 2.75 8.85 9.62
N ASP A 32 1.61 8.40 10.13
CA ASP A 32 1.57 7.44 11.23
C ASP A 32 1.85 5.99 10.79
N ASP A 33 1.80 5.71 9.49
CA ASP A 33 2.04 4.36 8.94
C ASP A 33 2.96 4.42 7.71
N ARG A 34 2.39 4.67 6.52
CA ARG A 34 3.15 4.76 5.27
C ARG A 34 2.74 5.98 4.44
N PRO A 35 3.69 6.67 3.81
CA PRO A 35 3.38 7.80 2.92
C PRO A 35 2.84 7.34 1.56
N TYR A 36 3.10 6.08 1.18
CA TYR A 36 2.63 5.48 -0.06
C TYR A 36 1.32 4.74 0.16
N VAL A 37 0.21 5.29 -0.32
CA VAL A 37 -1.13 4.71 -0.08
C VAL A 37 -1.80 4.34 -1.40
N PHE A 38 -2.21 3.08 -1.53
CA PHE A 38 -3.07 2.61 -2.62
C PHE A 38 -4.50 3.04 -2.32
N THR A 39 -4.99 3.99 -3.09
CA THR A 39 -6.25 4.69 -2.84
C THR A 39 -7.42 4.19 -3.68
N LYS A 40 -7.15 3.54 -4.81
CA LYS A 40 -8.16 2.88 -5.67
C LYS A 40 -7.53 1.69 -6.39
N LEU A 41 -8.35 0.71 -6.78
CA LEU A 41 -7.97 -0.38 -7.67
C LEU A 41 -8.75 -0.26 -8.98
N ASP A 42 -8.05 0.04 -10.07
CA ASP A 42 -8.60 0.08 -11.42
C ASP A 42 -8.69 -1.35 -11.96
N LYS A 43 -9.84 -1.99 -11.75
CA LYS A 43 -10.11 -3.37 -12.16
C LYS A 43 -10.04 -3.58 -13.67
N SER A 44 -10.27 -2.53 -14.46
CA SER A 44 -10.20 -2.62 -15.93
C SER A 44 -8.76 -2.71 -16.44
N GLY A 45 -7.82 -2.12 -15.70
CA GLY A 45 -6.41 -2.06 -16.06
C GLY A 45 -5.50 -2.90 -15.18
N GLY A 46 -6.00 -3.58 -14.15
CA GLY A 46 -5.18 -4.34 -13.20
C GLY A 46 -4.16 -3.48 -12.45
N ASN A 47 -4.51 -2.23 -12.14
CA ASN A 47 -3.57 -1.26 -11.56
C ASN A 47 -4.11 -0.60 -10.30
N TRP A 48 -3.26 -0.43 -9.31
CA TRP A 48 -3.49 0.49 -8.21
C TRP A 48 -3.36 1.95 -8.64
N ILE A 49 -4.16 2.81 -8.01
CA ILE A 49 -4.02 4.27 -8.04
C ILE A 49 -3.48 4.75 -6.70
N VAL A 50 -2.40 5.52 -6.72
CA VAL A 50 -1.64 5.88 -5.52
C VAL A 50 -1.91 7.32 -5.10
N ASN A 51 -2.14 7.56 -3.80
CA ASN A 51 -2.30 8.89 -3.19
C ASN A 51 -3.30 9.80 -3.91
N ASN A 52 -4.40 9.21 -4.40
CA ASN A 52 -5.43 9.85 -5.25
C ASN A 52 -4.87 10.51 -6.52
N SER A 53 -3.72 10.08 -7.02
CA SER A 53 -3.03 10.67 -8.17
C SER A 53 -3.27 9.94 -9.49
N ASN A 54 -2.58 10.37 -10.55
CA ASN A 54 -2.56 9.66 -11.83
C ASN A 54 -1.48 8.56 -11.87
N ARG A 55 -0.75 8.34 -10.77
CA ARG A 55 0.26 7.27 -10.69
C ARG A 55 -0.42 5.92 -10.61
N LYS A 56 -0.01 5.02 -11.50
CA LYS A 56 -0.44 3.64 -11.54
C LYS A 56 0.69 2.70 -11.11
N VAL A 57 0.36 1.68 -10.34
CA VAL A 57 1.25 0.56 -9.98
C VAL A 57 0.52 -0.72 -10.29
N LEU A 58 1.21 -1.71 -10.86
CA LEU A 58 0.60 -3.00 -11.15
C LEU A 58 0.02 -3.62 -9.87
N PHE A 59 -1.19 -4.14 -9.95
CA PHE A 59 -1.76 -4.93 -8.87
C PHE A 59 -1.36 -6.40 -9.03
N GLU A 60 -0.68 -6.93 -8.01
CA GLU A 60 -0.25 -8.32 -7.93
C GLU A 60 -1.00 -8.99 -6.76
N PRO A 61 -2.10 -9.72 -7.03
CA PRO A 61 -3.01 -10.22 -5.99
C PRO A 61 -2.35 -11.15 -4.98
N ASP A 62 -1.38 -11.97 -5.40
CA ASP A 62 -0.59 -12.87 -4.56
C ASP A 62 0.30 -12.14 -3.55
N LYS A 63 0.57 -10.85 -3.78
CA LYS A 63 1.42 -10.01 -2.93
C LYS A 63 0.66 -9.15 -1.94
N LEU A 64 -0.68 -9.25 -1.91
CA LEU A 64 -1.47 -8.69 -0.82
C LEU A 64 -1.04 -9.31 0.50
N CYS A 65 -0.88 -8.48 1.53
CA CYS A 65 -0.45 -8.93 2.84
C CYS A 65 -1.20 -8.18 3.93
N MET A 66 -1.96 -8.90 4.76
CA MET A 66 -2.65 -8.34 5.91
C MET A 66 -1.76 -8.49 7.14
N PHE A 67 -1.44 -7.39 7.81
CA PHE A 67 -0.66 -7.44 9.05
C PHE A 67 -1.56 -7.74 10.26
N PRO A 68 -0.99 -8.17 11.41
CA PRO A 68 -1.77 -8.44 12.62
C PRO A 68 -2.58 -7.25 13.16
N ASN A 69 -2.20 -6.02 12.78
CA ASN A 69 -2.95 -4.80 13.10
C ASN A 69 -4.25 -4.63 12.26
N GLY A 70 -4.57 -5.59 11.39
CA GLY A 70 -5.74 -5.58 10.52
C GLY A 70 -5.60 -4.71 9.27
N ARG A 71 -4.45 -4.05 9.06
CA ARG A 71 -4.21 -3.24 7.86
C ARG A 71 -3.70 -4.10 6.71
N LEU A 72 -4.06 -3.68 5.51
CA LEU A 72 -3.69 -4.37 4.28
C LEU A 72 -2.58 -3.60 3.55
N TYR A 73 -1.58 -4.33 3.07
CA TYR A 73 -0.40 -3.77 2.41
C TYR A 73 -0.15 -4.46 1.07
N HIS A 74 0.61 -3.80 0.21
CA HIS A 74 1.08 -4.32 -1.07
C HIS A 74 2.46 -3.73 -1.41
N PRO A 75 3.33 -4.44 -2.13
CA PRO A 75 4.62 -3.91 -2.56
C PRO A 75 4.49 -2.59 -3.31
N ALA A 76 5.42 -1.67 -3.04
CA ALA A 76 5.42 -0.32 -3.60
C ALA A 76 6.80 0.04 -4.13
N PRO A 77 6.87 0.88 -5.19
CA PRO A 77 8.14 1.35 -5.72
C PRO A 77 8.84 2.39 -4.83
N PHE A 78 8.24 2.78 -3.70
CA PHE A 78 8.80 3.72 -2.75
C PHE A 78 8.57 3.20 -1.34
N ASP A 79 9.64 3.20 -0.53
CA ASP A 79 9.63 2.73 0.86
C ASP A 79 9.18 1.27 1.02
N ASP A 80 9.59 0.42 0.06
CA ASP A 80 9.38 -1.03 -0.08
C ASP A 80 7.93 -1.51 -0.24
N PHE A 81 7.00 -0.97 0.53
CA PHE A 81 5.58 -1.31 0.47
C PHE A 81 4.68 -0.14 0.88
N GLY A 82 3.43 -0.21 0.45
CA GLY A 82 2.42 0.81 0.66
C GLY A 82 1.22 0.27 1.42
N LEU A 83 0.51 1.19 2.08
CA LEU A 83 -0.75 0.92 2.76
C LEU A 83 -1.89 0.89 1.75
N VAL A 84 -2.78 -0.10 1.82
CA VAL A 84 -4.06 -0.08 1.11
C VAL A 84 -5.06 0.70 1.95
N ARG A 85 -5.70 1.70 1.36
CA ARG A 85 -6.71 2.53 2.04
C ARG A 85 -7.83 1.66 2.60
N SER A 86 -8.28 1.94 3.83
CA SER A 86 -9.29 1.14 4.55
C SER A 86 -10.53 0.84 3.72
N SER A 87 -11.10 1.83 3.02
CA SER A 87 -12.30 1.61 2.18
C SER A 87 -12.06 0.55 1.09
N ILE A 88 -10.87 0.54 0.48
CA ILE A 88 -10.51 -0.46 -0.52
C ILE A 88 -10.19 -1.81 0.14
N ALA A 89 -9.52 -1.79 1.29
CA ALA A 89 -9.24 -3.00 2.06
C ALA A 89 -10.55 -3.72 2.46
N GLU A 90 -11.57 -2.98 2.90
CA GLU A 90 -12.91 -3.47 3.21
C GLU A 90 -13.59 -4.07 1.97
N GLU A 91 -13.54 -3.40 0.81
CA GLU A 91 -14.06 -3.93 -0.46
C GLU A 91 -13.40 -5.25 -0.87
N LEU A 92 -12.09 -5.40 -0.57
CA LEU A 92 -11.32 -6.59 -0.90
C LEU A 92 -11.44 -7.68 0.18
N PHE A 93 -11.87 -7.34 1.40
CA PHE A 93 -11.85 -8.24 2.55
C PHE A 93 -12.59 -9.56 2.29
N HIS A 94 -13.77 -9.49 1.68
CA HIS A 94 -14.59 -10.66 1.37
C HIS A 94 -13.99 -11.63 0.34
N ARG A 95 -12.89 -11.24 -0.31
CA ARG A 95 -12.15 -12.09 -1.26
C ARG A 95 -11.02 -12.86 -0.61
N PHE A 96 -10.66 -12.54 0.64
CA PHE A 96 -9.65 -13.28 1.37
C PHE A 96 -10.21 -14.58 1.92
N GLU A 97 -9.36 -15.62 1.91
CA GLU A 97 -9.61 -16.86 2.63
C GLU A 97 -8.65 -16.99 3.79
N PHE A 98 -9.19 -17.44 4.92
CA PHE A 98 -8.50 -17.49 6.19
C PHE A 98 -8.35 -18.93 6.65
N ASP A 99 -7.21 -19.24 7.28
CA ASP A 99 -6.96 -20.53 7.90
C ASP A 99 -7.68 -20.67 9.25
N GLY A 100 -7.46 -21.79 9.94
CA GLY A 100 -8.06 -22.05 11.25
C GLY A 100 -7.62 -21.08 12.36
N ASP A 101 -6.52 -20.34 12.17
CA ASP A 101 -6.03 -19.32 13.09
C ASP A 101 -6.54 -17.91 12.72
N GLY A 102 -7.34 -17.78 11.66
CA GLY A 102 -7.79 -16.49 11.15
C GLY A 102 -6.73 -15.72 10.36
N LYS A 103 -5.68 -16.38 9.87
CA LYS A 103 -4.65 -15.76 9.02
C LYS A 103 -5.00 -15.91 7.55
N PRO A 104 -4.90 -14.85 6.73
CA PRO A 104 -5.20 -14.96 5.32
C PRO A 104 -4.10 -15.75 4.59
N PHE A 105 -4.52 -16.78 3.85
CA PHE A 105 -3.59 -17.63 3.08
C PHE A 105 -3.87 -17.64 1.58
N ALA A 106 -5.07 -17.21 1.16
CA ALA A 106 -5.43 -17.10 -0.25
C ALA A 106 -6.32 -15.88 -0.51
N PHE A 107 -6.40 -15.49 -1.78
CA PHE A 107 -7.19 -14.37 -2.26
C PHE A 107 -7.88 -14.72 -3.58
N ASN A 108 -9.19 -14.48 -3.63
CA ASN A 108 -10.05 -14.79 -4.77
C ASN A 108 -10.09 -13.62 -5.78
N TRP A 109 -9.45 -13.83 -6.93
CA TRP A 109 -9.31 -12.85 -8.00
C TRP A 109 -9.65 -13.46 -9.35
N GLU A 110 -10.53 -12.81 -10.13
CA GLU A 110 -10.95 -13.28 -11.46
C GLU A 110 -11.35 -14.77 -11.50
N ASP A 111 -12.19 -15.17 -10.54
CA ASP A 111 -12.68 -16.55 -10.35
C ASP A 111 -11.56 -17.60 -10.14
N ARG A 112 -10.38 -17.14 -9.72
CA ARG A 112 -9.25 -17.98 -9.34
C ARG A 112 -8.86 -17.73 -7.89
N GLN A 113 -8.59 -18.82 -7.18
CA GLN A 113 -7.96 -18.78 -5.88
C GLN A 113 -6.45 -18.61 -6.06
N ILE A 114 -5.88 -17.57 -5.47
CA ILE A 114 -4.46 -17.25 -5.56
C ILE A 114 -3.86 -17.36 -4.17
N SER A 115 -2.82 -18.18 -4.00
CA SER A 115 -2.10 -18.29 -2.73
C SER A 115 -1.36 -16.99 -2.40
N LEU A 116 -1.52 -16.50 -1.18
CA LEU A 116 -0.83 -15.31 -0.70
C LEU A 116 0.61 -15.65 -0.31
N THR A 117 1.54 -14.86 -0.82
CA THR A 117 2.96 -15.00 -0.51
C THR A 117 3.27 -14.58 0.93
N ASN A 118 2.49 -13.67 1.51
CA ASN A 118 2.64 -13.13 2.86
C ASN A 118 4.06 -12.62 3.19
N GLN A 119 4.87 -12.29 2.17
CA GLN A 119 6.27 -11.89 2.33
C GLN A 119 6.45 -10.65 3.19
N LEU A 120 5.49 -9.72 3.13
CA LEU A 120 5.57 -8.48 3.90
C LEU A 120 5.35 -8.69 5.40
N LEU A 121 4.87 -9.85 5.86
CA LEU A 121 4.73 -10.13 7.30
C LEU A 121 6.05 -10.02 8.06
N ALA A 122 7.19 -10.21 7.38
CA ALA A 122 8.52 -9.99 7.96
C ALA A 122 8.72 -8.55 8.49
N PHE A 123 7.96 -7.57 7.98
CA PHE A 123 8.01 -6.17 8.40
C PHE A 123 6.91 -5.78 9.40
N SER A 124 6.07 -6.71 9.84
CA SER A 124 4.90 -6.41 10.68
C SER A 124 5.21 -6.09 12.15
N ASN A 125 6.45 -6.33 12.59
CA ASN A 125 6.93 -6.08 13.96
C ASN A 125 7.77 -4.80 14.08
N ASN A 126 7.83 -3.97 13.03
CA ASN A 126 8.51 -2.67 13.06
C ASN A 126 7.55 -1.54 13.38
#